data_AF-A0A4V1SBL7-F1
#
_entry.id   AF-A0A4V1SBL7-F1
#
_cell.length_a   1.000
_cell.length_b   1.000
_cell.length_c   1.000
_cell.angle_alpha   90.00
_cell.angle_beta   90.00
_cell.angle_gamma   90.00
#
_symmetry.space_group_name_H-M   'P 1'
#
loop_
_entity.id
_entity.type
_entity.pdbx_description
1 polymer ?
#
loop_
_entity_poly.entity_id
_entity_poly.type
_entity_poly.pdbx_seq_one_letter_code
_entity_poly.pdbx_strand_id
1 'polypeptide(L)'
;QFHDSFEYYAAEWTPAFLDAFKKGRGYDLWDQLPAFAGIGDEDTVSRVRADYRETLSGLHLAYLKRWHDWAKSRGGITRNQAHGSPGNLLDHYAVSEIPETEIFKHVEEGQIPMMRMAASAAHANGNNLVSAETFTWLDEHFQVTPEKLKEAADFVFLSGVNHVFFHGIPYSPEDAKWPGWLFYASTHMGPSGGLWRDLPAFTAYLQRCQSILQDGKPSQDVLIYYPIHDIWHNNEEKLPLFTLHNQDKWLAPTNFYQTSMELWNGGITFSYASGDMLSHATVEDGKIIVGGNAYGLLVLPAVKHMPPETLAKIAELAEQGATLVARGGLPGDVPGLHEHGKRRTELASIAGKLGGKAITMPVDEPILSSLSQRVSRETMTSSGLRFIRRSHDKGYHYFVVNRSGKTFEGILPLAVPFKSAAILDPWNPGGTVTTTAKDGGVTVRL
;
A
#
# COMPACT_ATOMS: atom_id res chain seq x y z
N GLN A 1 8.95 9.02 -17.63
CA GLN A 1 7.57 9.44 -17.89
C GLN A 1 6.74 9.29 -16.62
N PHE A 2 5.70 10.09 -16.51
CA PHE A 2 4.69 9.95 -15.47
C PHE A 2 3.39 9.43 -16.10
N HIS A 3 2.79 8.42 -15.47
CA HIS A 3 1.43 7.99 -15.73
C HIS A 3 0.59 8.41 -14.53
N ASP A 4 -0.33 9.34 -14.78
CA ASP A 4 -1.29 9.84 -13.79
C ASP A 4 -2.25 8.74 -13.36
N SER A 5 -3.05 9.03 -12.34
CA SER A 5 -4.15 8.22 -11.84
C SER A 5 -5.14 7.82 -12.95
N PHE A 6 -5.88 6.75 -12.69
CA PHE A 6 -6.77 6.16 -13.71
C PHE A 6 -8.20 6.67 -13.57
N GLU A 7 -8.62 7.50 -14.52
CA GLU A 7 -10.01 7.94 -14.71
C GLU A 7 -10.59 7.53 -16.08
N TYR A 8 -10.15 6.40 -16.64
CA TYR A 8 -10.70 5.91 -17.91
C TYR A 8 -12.03 5.18 -17.69
N TYR A 9 -13.10 5.98 -17.57
CA TYR A 9 -14.46 5.48 -17.46
C TYR A 9 -14.85 4.66 -18.71
N ALA A 10 -15.58 3.57 -18.50
CA ALA A 10 -16.07 2.67 -19.55
C ALA A 10 -15.00 1.97 -20.41
N ALA A 11 -13.74 1.89 -19.93
CA ALA A 11 -12.68 1.09 -20.55
C ALA A 11 -12.84 -0.42 -20.25
N GLU A 12 -14.00 -0.97 -20.63
CA GLU A 12 -14.52 -2.28 -20.22
C GLU A 12 -14.35 -3.38 -21.29
N TRP A 13 -13.91 -3.03 -22.50
CA TRP A 13 -13.81 -4.00 -23.60
C TRP A 13 -12.71 -3.64 -24.61
N THR A 14 -12.26 -4.64 -25.36
CA THR A 14 -11.36 -4.48 -26.52
C THR A 14 -11.66 -5.56 -27.55
N PRO A 15 -11.43 -5.34 -28.87
CA PRO A 15 -11.68 -6.38 -29.88
C PRO A 15 -11.00 -7.73 -29.58
N ALA A 16 -9.84 -7.72 -28.92
CA ALA A 16 -9.10 -8.92 -28.52
C ALA A 16 -9.54 -9.54 -27.17
N PHE A 17 -10.60 -9.01 -26.54
CA PHE A 17 -10.97 -9.39 -25.17
C PHE A 17 -11.33 -10.86 -25.05
N LEU A 18 -12.18 -11.37 -25.94
CA LEU A 18 -12.65 -12.76 -25.90
C LEU A 18 -11.51 -13.76 -26.07
N ASP A 19 -10.54 -13.45 -26.95
CA ASP A 19 -9.33 -14.26 -27.12
C ASP A 19 -8.47 -14.25 -25.86
N ALA A 20 -8.28 -13.07 -25.26
CA ALA A 20 -7.54 -12.94 -24.00
C ALA A 20 -8.23 -13.67 -22.85
N PHE A 21 -9.56 -13.57 -22.75
CA PHE A 21 -10.38 -14.26 -21.76
C PHE A 21 -10.23 -15.77 -21.92
N LYS A 22 -10.46 -16.30 -23.12
CA LYS A 22 -10.38 -17.73 -23.39
C LYS A 22 -8.99 -18.29 -23.09
N LYS A 23 -7.95 -17.56 -23.48
CA LYS A 23 -6.55 -17.93 -23.20
C LYS A 23 -6.23 -17.91 -21.70
N GLY A 24 -6.68 -16.89 -20.97
CA GLY A 24 -6.33 -16.68 -19.56
C GLY A 24 -7.21 -17.44 -18.57
N ARG A 25 -8.47 -17.74 -18.93
CA ARG A 25 -9.47 -18.35 -18.05
C ARG A 25 -9.74 -19.82 -18.38
N GLY A 26 -9.41 -20.28 -19.58
CA GLY A 26 -9.54 -21.69 -19.98
C GLY A 26 -10.93 -22.11 -20.45
N TYR A 27 -11.84 -21.17 -20.68
CA TYR A 27 -13.17 -21.43 -21.25
C TYR A 27 -13.65 -20.24 -22.08
N ASP A 28 -14.68 -20.44 -22.89
CA ASP A 28 -15.24 -19.39 -23.74
C ASP A 28 -16.28 -18.54 -22.99
N LEU A 29 -16.12 -17.22 -22.98
CA LEU A 29 -17.12 -16.32 -22.38
C LEU A 29 -18.45 -16.39 -23.14
N TRP A 30 -18.44 -16.72 -24.45
CA TRP A 30 -19.66 -16.89 -25.24
C TRP A 30 -20.60 -17.92 -24.63
N ASP A 31 -20.05 -19.01 -24.09
CA ASP A 31 -20.83 -20.08 -23.48
C ASP A 31 -21.43 -19.66 -22.12
N GLN A 32 -20.97 -18.54 -21.56
CA GLN A 32 -21.36 -18.03 -20.24
C GLN A 32 -22.00 -16.64 -20.31
N LEU A 33 -22.48 -16.21 -21.49
CA LEU A 33 -23.17 -14.91 -21.63
C LEU A 33 -24.37 -14.74 -20.68
N PRO A 34 -25.24 -15.75 -20.43
CA PRO A 34 -26.31 -15.60 -19.46
C PRO A 34 -25.77 -15.24 -18.06
N ALA A 35 -24.76 -15.96 -17.57
CA ALA A 35 -24.16 -15.71 -16.27
C ALA A 35 -23.44 -14.35 -16.23
N PHE A 36 -22.75 -13.97 -17.31
CA PHE A 36 -22.14 -12.65 -17.44
C PHE A 36 -23.19 -11.52 -17.37
N ALA A 37 -24.36 -11.73 -17.99
CA ALA A 37 -25.52 -10.84 -17.92
C ALA A 37 -26.28 -10.92 -16.58
N GLY A 38 -25.81 -11.70 -15.60
CA GLY A 38 -26.42 -11.83 -14.28
C GLY A 38 -27.60 -12.81 -14.22
N ILE A 39 -27.75 -13.67 -15.21
CA ILE A 39 -28.82 -14.67 -15.30
C ILE A 39 -28.27 -16.04 -14.89
N GLY A 40 -28.83 -16.63 -13.84
CA GLY A 40 -28.44 -17.96 -13.35
C GLY A 40 -28.27 -18.00 -11.84
N ASP A 41 -27.52 -18.98 -11.37
CA ASP A 41 -27.13 -19.06 -9.96
C ASP A 41 -26.06 -18.00 -9.61
N GLU A 42 -26.13 -17.48 -8.39
CA GLU A 42 -25.31 -16.35 -7.94
C GLU A 42 -23.81 -16.65 -7.90
N ASP A 43 -23.40 -17.88 -7.58
CA ASP A 43 -22.00 -18.30 -7.55
C ASP A 43 -21.41 -18.32 -8.97
N THR A 44 -22.10 -18.92 -9.94
CA THR A 44 -21.67 -18.92 -11.34
C THR A 44 -21.59 -17.50 -11.90
N VAL A 45 -22.60 -16.65 -11.64
CA VAL A 45 -22.57 -15.23 -12.02
C VAL A 45 -21.33 -14.54 -11.45
N SER A 46 -21.08 -14.69 -10.15
CA SER A 46 -19.95 -14.06 -9.45
C SER A 46 -18.60 -14.55 -9.97
N ARG A 47 -18.46 -15.85 -10.26
CA ARG A 47 -17.25 -16.44 -10.85
C ARG A 47 -16.96 -15.91 -12.25
N VAL A 48 -17.97 -15.89 -13.13
CA VAL A 48 -17.82 -15.41 -14.50
C VAL A 48 -17.47 -13.93 -14.53
N ARG A 49 -18.10 -13.11 -13.67
CA ARG A 49 -17.78 -11.69 -13.54
C ARG A 49 -16.41 -11.45 -12.91
N ALA A 50 -15.97 -12.28 -11.96
CA ALA A 50 -14.61 -12.25 -11.43
C ALA A 50 -13.57 -12.56 -12.53
N ASP A 51 -13.80 -13.59 -13.34
CA ASP A 51 -12.91 -13.95 -14.46
C ASP A 51 -12.82 -12.83 -15.51
N TYR A 52 -13.92 -12.12 -15.75
CA TYR A 52 -13.96 -10.92 -16.60
C TYR A 52 -13.08 -9.79 -16.03
N ARG A 53 -13.27 -9.46 -14.74
CA ARG A 53 -12.49 -8.42 -14.04
C ARG A 53 -10.99 -8.74 -14.03
N GLU A 54 -10.65 -9.99 -13.72
CA GLU A 54 -9.26 -10.44 -13.72
C GLU A 54 -8.65 -10.40 -15.14
N THR A 55 -9.44 -10.68 -16.19
CA THR A 55 -8.98 -10.55 -17.58
C THR A 55 -8.68 -9.08 -17.93
N LEU A 56 -9.55 -8.14 -17.52
CA LEU A 56 -9.29 -6.71 -17.69
C LEU A 56 -8.05 -6.24 -16.91
N SER A 57 -7.88 -6.71 -15.67
CA SER A 57 -6.67 -6.46 -14.89
C SER A 57 -5.41 -6.90 -15.65
N GLY A 58 -5.41 -8.12 -16.21
CA GLY A 58 -4.27 -8.65 -16.96
C GLY A 58 -3.96 -7.86 -18.23
N LEU A 59 -4.99 -7.43 -18.97
CA LEU A 59 -4.83 -6.58 -20.16
C LEU A 59 -4.25 -5.21 -19.79
N HIS A 60 -4.71 -4.61 -18.69
CA HIS A 60 -4.20 -3.33 -18.22
C HIS A 60 -2.74 -3.43 -17.74
N LEU A 61 -2.41 -4.50 -16.99
CA LEU A 61 -1.03 -4.79 -16.60
C LEU A 61 -0.10 -4.92 -17.82
N ALA A 62 -0.56 -5.58 -18.89
CA ALA A 62 0.20 -5.69 -20.13
C ALA A 62 0.44 -4.32 -20.80
N TYR A 63 -0.54 -3.42 -20.76
CA TYR A 63 -0.38 -2.03 -21.22
C TYR A 63 0.67 -1.29 -20.39
N LEU A 64 0.57 -1.33 -19.06
CA LEU A 64 1.51 -0.66 -18.16
C LEU A 64 2.94 -1.17 -18.41
N LYS A 65 3.14 -2.49 -18.53
CA LYS A 65 4.45 -3.10 -18.83
C LYS A 65 5.01 -2.60 -20.16
N ARG A 66 4.17 -2.55 -21.22
CA ARG A 66 4.59 -2.03 -22.52
C ARG A 66 4.99 -0.55 -22.47
N TRP A 67 4.24 0.26 -21.74
CA TRP A 67 4.58 1.68 -21.53
C TRP A 67 5.90 1.83 -20.79
N HIS A 68 6.09 1.07 -19.70
CA HIS A 68 7.32 1.04 -18.93
C HIS A 68 8.53 0.64 -19.79
N ASP A 69 8.46 -0.49 -20.49
CA ASP A 69 9.54 -0.99 -21.34
C ASP A 69 9.89 0.01 -22.44
N TRP A 70 8.88 0.65 -23.04
CA TRP A 70 9.09 1.69 -24.03
C TRP A 70 9.80 2.91 -23.43
N ALA A 71 9.35 3.42 -22.27
CA ALA A 71 9.99 4.57 -21.62
C ALA A 71 11.45 4.26 -21.25
N LYS A 72 11.70 3.05 -20.72
CA LYS A 72 13.04 2.56 -20.36
C LYS A 72 13.94 2.39 -21.58
N SER A 73 13.42 1.92 -22.71
CA SER A 73 14.17 1.83 -23.98
C SER A 73 14.63 3.21 -24.50
N ARG A 74 14.04 4.29 -24.00
CA ARG A 74 14.43 5.68 -24.28
C ARG A 74 15.29 6.31 -23.19
N GLY A 75 15.75 5.53 -22.21
CA GLY A 75 16.52 6.02 -21.07
C GLY A 75 15.69 6.74 -20.01
N GLY A 76 14.36 6.62 -20.07
CA GLY A 76 13.46 7.21 -19.08
C GLY A 76 13.27 6.32 -17.85
N ILE A 77 12.94 6.96 -16.73
CA ILE A 77 12.43 6.31 -15.51
C ILE A 77 10.91 6.49 -15.48
N THR A 78 10.16 5.52 -14.95
CA THR A 78 8.71 5.61 -14.84
C THR A 78 8.22 5.88 -13.42
N ARG A 79 7.24 6.77 -13.32
CA ARG A 79 6.46 7.07 -12.11
C ARG A 79 4.99 6.81 -12.41
N ASN A 80 4.30 6.02 -11.59
CA ASN A 80 2.94 5.56 -11.90
C ASN A 80 1.99 5.68 -10.70
N GLN A 81 0.87 6.37 -10.91
CA GLN A 81 -0.30 6.32 -10.04
C GLN A 81 -1.26 5.22 -10.53
N ALA A 82 -1.12 4.01 -10.01
CA ALA A 82 -1.94 2.88 -10.43
C ALA A 82 -3.37 2.90 -9.87
N HIS A 83 -3.66 3.72 -8.87
CA HIS A 83 -5.00 3.78 -8.29
C HIS A 83 -6.04 4.26 -9.30
N GLY A 84 -7.28 3.81 -9.10
CA GLY A 84 -8.37 3.93 -10.07
C GLY A 84 -8.38 2.81 -11.10
N SER A 85 -7.26 2.14 -11.36
CA SER A 85 -7.21 1.08 -12.37
C SER A 85 -8.09 -0.11 -11.98
N PRO A 86 -8.70 -0.80 -12.97
CA PRO A 86 -9.64 -1.89 -12.72
C PRO A 86 -8.92 -3.22 -12.51
N GLY A 87 -7.90 -3.22 -11.64
CA GLY A 87 -7.03 -4.37 -11.47
C GLY A 87 -6.34 -4.45 -10.12
N ASN A 88 -5.43 -5.42 -10.00
CA ASN A 88 -4.65 -5.57 -8.78
C ASN A 88 -3.67 -4.39 -8.64
N LEU A 89 -4.02 -3.45 -7.75
CA LEU A 89 -3.24 -2.22 -7.57
C LEU A 89 -1.79 -2.48 -7.21
N LEU A 90 -1.49 -3.50 -6.41
CA LEU A 90 -0.10 -3.84 -6.05
C LEU A 90 0.72 -4.19 -7.29
N ASP A 91 0.18 -5.05 -8.15
CA ASP A 91 0.87 -5.50 -9.37
C ASP A 91 1.00 -4.34 -10.37
N HIS A 92 -0.02 -3.49 -10.47
CA HIS A 92 0.00 -2.33 -11.36
C HIS A 92 0.99 -1.26 -10.88
N TYR A 93 1.07 -0.99 -9.57
CA TYR A 93 2.08 -0.11 -9.00
C TYR A 93 3.49 -0.66 -9.23
N ALA A 94 3.67 -1.97 -9.05
CA ALA A 94 4.96 -2.65 -9.19
C ALA A 94 5.52 -2.63 -10.63
N VAL A 95 4.78 -2.15 -11.62
CA VAL A 95 5.35 -1.99 -12.98
C VAL A 95 6.41 -0.89 -13.02
N SER A 96 6.29 0.17 -12.22
CA SER A 96 7.18 1.34 -12.29
C SER A 96 8.32 1.32 -11.30
N GLU A 97 9.42 1.98 -11.64
CA GLU A 97 10.53 2.21 -10.71
C GLU A 97 10.09 3.05 -9.50
N ILE A 98 9.15 3.98 -9.70
CA ILE A 98 8.64 4.87 -8.65
C ILE A 98 7.10 4.76 -8.59
N PRO A 99 6.55 3.85 -7.78
CA PRO A 99 5.12 3.85 -7.47
C PRO A 99 4.71 5.16 -6.79
N GLU A 100 3.60 5.73 -7.21
CA GLU A 100 3.10 7.01 -6.70
C GLU A 100 1.70 6.90 -6.11
N THR A 101 1.51 7.32 -4.87
CA THR A 101 0.18 7.51 -4.29
C THR A 101 -0.28 8.97 -4.44
N GLU A 102 -1.42 9.31 -3.88
CA GLU A 102 -1.87 10.69 -3.69
C GLU A 102 -2.43 10.86 -2.27
N ILE A 103 -2.42 12.10 -1.78
CA ILE A 103 -3.30 12.55 -0.69
C ILE A 103 -4.32 13.55 -1.25
N PHE A 104 -5.60 13.35 -0.94
CA PHE A 104 -6.68 14.16 -1.49
C PHE A 104 -7.60 14.73 -0.41
N LYS A 105 -8.03 15.98 -0.60
CA LYS A 105 -8.97 16.76 0.24
C LYS A 105 -8.51 17.08 1.67
N HIS A 106 -8.10 16.11 2.46
CA HIS A 106 -7.69 16.32 3.85
C HIS A 106 -6.92 15.11 4.38
N VAL A 107 -6.24 15.32 5.51
CA VAL A 107 -5.50 14.29 6.22
C VAL A 107 -6.48 13.44 7.05
N GLU A 108 -6.53 12.14 6.77
CA GLU A 108 -7.39 11.20 7.47
C GLU A 108 -6.67 9.85 7.62
N GLU A 109 -6.52 9.33 8.85
CA GLU A 109 -5.77 8.10 9.10
C GLU A 109 -6.36 6.87 8.38
N GLY A 110 -7.66 6.88 8.08
CA GLY A 110 -8.32 5.85 7.28
C GLY A 110 -7.77 5.72 5.86
N GLN A 111 -7.01 6.70 5.36
CA GLN A 111 -6.37 6.60 4.03
C GLN A 111 -5.07 5.80 4.04
N ILE A 112 -4.49 5.50 5.21
CA ILE A 112 -3.21 4.79 5.33
C ILE A 112 -3.22 3.46 4.58
N PRO A 113 -4.26 2.60 4.69
CA PRO A 113 -4.23 1.33 3.98
C PRO A 113 -4.18 1.47 2.47
N MET A 114 -4.85 2.46 1.89
CA MET A 114 -4.81 2.73 0.46
C MET A 114 -3.44 3.27 0.03
N MET A 115 -2.92 4.27 0.74
CA MET A 115 -1.64 4.90 0.39
C MET A 115 -0.46 3.93 0.49
N ARG A 116 -0.49 2.99 1.43
CA ARG A 116 0.55 1.96 1.59
C ARG A 116 0.59 0.95 0.44
N MET A 117 -0.38 0.92 -0.48
CA MET A 117 -0.32 0.08 -1.68
C MET A 117 0.91 0.43 -2.55
N ALA A 118 1.15 1.72 -2.78
CA ALA A 118 2.30 2.19 -3.55
C ALA A 118 3.63 1.84 -2.87
N ALA A 119 3.73 2.09 -1.54
CA ALA A 119 4.92 1.75 -0.77
C ALA A 119 5.18 0.24 -0.75
N SER A 120 4.14 -0.58 -0.58
CA SER A 120 4.25 -2.04 -0.57
C SER A 120 4.74 -2.57 -1.91
N ALA A 121 4.24 -2.04 -3.03
CA ALA A 121 4.70 -2.40 -4.36
C ALA A 121 6.17 -2.02 -4.60
N ALA A 122 6.61 -0.84 -4.15
CA ALA A 122 8.01 -0.44 -4.24
C ALA A 122 8.90 -1.39 -3.43
N HIS A 123 8.52 -1.69 -2.18
CA HIS A 123 9.25 -2.60 -1.31
C HIS A 123 9.34 -4.02 -1.90
N ALA A 124 8.26 -4.53 -2.49
CA ALA A 124 8.23 -5.87 -3.09
C ALA A 124 9.19 -6.01 -4.29
N ASN A 125 9.49 -4.90 -4.99
CA ASN A 125 10.47 -4.86 -6.07
C ASN A 125 11.87 -4.46 -5.64
N GLY A 126 12.08 -4.11 -4.36
CA GLY A 126 13.34 -3.55 -3.89
C GLY A 126 13.61 -2.12 -4.37
N ASN A 127 12.59 -1.41 -4.86
CA ASN A 127 12.69 -0.01 -5.23
C ASN A 127 12.75 0.86 -3.96
N ASN A 128 13.65 1.85 -3.96
CA ASN A 128 13.83 2.72 -2.80
C ASN A 128 12.83 3.89 -2.76
N LEU A 129 12.46 4.41 -3.93
CA LEU A 129 11.63 5.62 -4.02
C LEU A 129 10.15 5.27 -4.08
N VAL A 130 9.38 5.93 -3.22
CA VAL A 130 7.92 5.93 -3.22
C VAL A 130 7.50 7.38 -3.25
N SER A 131 6.72 7.75 -4.25
CA SER A 131 6.29 9.14 -4.41
C SER A 131 4.83 9.36 -4.04
N ALA A 132 4.48 10.62 -3.88
CA ALA A 132 3.09 11.05 -3.75
C ALA A 132 2.86 12.36 -4.47
N GLU A 133 1.80 12.41 -5.28
CA GLU A 133 1.16 13.69 -5.57
C GLU A 133 0.61 14.25 -4.25
N THR A 134 1.11 15.42 -3.87
CA THR A 134 0.86 16.01 -2.57
C THR A 134 0.33 17.42 -2.74
N PHE A 135 -0.60 17.79 -1.86
CA PHE A 135 -1.23 19.11 -1.76
C PHE A 135 -2.40 19.38 -2.72
N THR A 136 -3.09 18.31 -3.14
CA THR A 136 -4.30 18.38 -3.98
C THR A 136 -5.53 18.63 -3.11
N TRP A 137 -5.86 19.91 -2.91
CA TRP A 137 -7.01 20.35 -2.12
C TRP A 137 -8.12 20.93 -2.99
N LEU A 138 -9.36 20.54 -2.67
CA LEU A 138 -10.59 21.14 -3.23
C LEU A 138 -11.19 22.09 -2.20
N ASP A 139 -10.56 23.26 -2.06
CA ASP A 139 -10.94 24.33 -1.12
C ASP A 139 -10.81 25.69 -1.83
N GLU A 140 -10.99 26.80 -1.11
CA GLU A 140 -10.77 28.14 -1.66
C GLU A 140 -9.28 28.45 -1.87
N HIS A 141 -8.94 29.15 -2.95
CA HIS A 141 -7.55 29.54 -3.24
C HIS A 141 -7.00 30.46 -2.14
N PHE A 142 -5.69 30.40 -1.93
CA PHE A 142 -4.96 31.25 -0.98
C PHE A 142 -5.30 31.05 0.52
N GLN A 143 -6.02 29.97 0.87
CA GLN A 143 -6.35 29.60 2.25
C GLN A 143 -5.46 28.48 2.84
N VAL A 144 -4.49 27.99 2.05
CA VAL A 144 -3.57 26.92 2.48
C VAL A 144 -2.48 27.51 3.36
N THR A 145 -2.38 26.99 4.59
CA THR A 145 -1.38 27.44 5.57
C THR A 145 -0.15 26.54 5.57
N PRO A 146 1.04 27.02 5.99
CA PRO A 146 2.21 26.17 6.20
C PRO A 146 1.96 24.99 7.15
N GLU A 147 1.04 25.15 8.12
CA GLU A 147 0.61 24.08 9.02
C GLU A 147 -0.08 22.94 8.26
N LYS A 148 -1.03 23.25 7.37
CA LYS A 148 -1.69 22.26 6.50
C LYS A 148 -0.68 21.54 5.60
N LEU A 149 0.32 22.26 5.08
CA LEU A 149 1.39 21.66 4.28
C LEU A 149 2.23 20.67 5.11
N LYS A 150 2.61 21.05 6.33
CA LYS A 150 3.37 20.18 7.23
C LYS A 150 2.57 18.95 7.62
N GLU A 151 1.29 19.12 8.00
CA GLU A 151 0.42 18.00 8.37
C GLU A 151 0.28 16.98 7.23
N ALA A 152 0.05 17.44 6.00
CA ALA A 152 -0.06 16.58 4.84
C ALA A 152 1.29 15.90 4.49
N ALA A 153 2.40 16.63 4.54
CA ALA A 153 3.73 16.06 4.30
C ALA A 153 4.08 14.96 5.31
N ASP A 154 3.85 15.21 6.59
CA ASP A 154 4.07 14.23 7.66
C ASP A 154 3.20 12.99 7.46
N PHE A 155 1.94 13.21 7.05
CA PHE A 155 1.01 12.12 6.81
C PHE A 155 1.39 11.24 5.61
N VAL A 156 1.82 11.84 4.48
CA VAL A 156 2.29 11.02 3.35
C VAL A 156 3.58 10.27 3.72
N PHE A 157 4.50 10.87 4.49
CA PHE A 157 5.68 10.15 4.96
C PHE A 157 5.32 8.95 5.84
N LEU A 158 4.29 9.07 6.68
CA LEU A 158 3.78 7.98 7.50
C LEU A 158 3.20 6.79 6.71
N SER A 159 2.85 6.98 5.43
CA SER A 159 2.43 5.87 4.56
C SER A 159 3.61 5.16 3.86
N GLY A 160 4.84 5.64 4.06
CA GLY A 160 6.05 5.11 3.42
C GLY A 160 6.54 5.92 2.23
N VAL A 161 5.87 7.03 1.88
CA VAL A 161 6.36 7.97 0.86
C VAL A 161 7.67 8.60 1.32
N ASN A 162 8.61 8.76 0.38
CA ASN A 162 9.88 9.43 0.63
C ASN A 162 10.31 10.35 -0.53
N HIS A 163 9.42 10.59 -1.50
CA HIS A 163 9.68 11.48 -2.64
C HIS A 163 8.40 12.24 -3.08
N VAL A 164 8.08 13.37 -2.43
CA VAL A 164 6.86 14.13 -2.68
C VAL A 164 6.94 15.00 -3.94
N PHE A 165 5.82 15.09 -4.66
CA PHE A 165 5.63 16.01 -5.78
C PHE A 165 4.49 16.97 -5.46
N PHE A 166 4.70 18.27 -5.70
CA PHE A 166 3.70 19.28 -5.37
C PHE A 166 2.68 19.41 -6.50
N HIS A 167 1.41 19.42 -6.13
CA HIS A 167 0.30 19.75 -7.01
C HIS A 167 -0.27 21.12 -6.63
N GLY A 168 0.23 22.24 -7.15
CA GLY A 168 1.36 22.40 -8.06
C GLY A 168 1.65 23.89 -8.29
N ILE A 169 2.29 24.21 -9.43
CA ILE A 169 2.50 25.59 -9.87
C ILE A 169 1.79 25.76 -11.22
N PRO A 170 0.59 26.38 -11.28
CA PRO A 170 -0.04 26.70 -12.55
C PRO A 170 0.85 27.68 -13.33
N TYR A 171 0.99 27.43 -14.63
CA TYR A 171 1.64 28.37 -15.53
C TYR A 171 0.77 29.61 -15.71
N SER A 172 1.38 30.80 -15.63
CA SER A 172 0.75 32.08 -15.97
C SER A 172 1.60 32.78 -17.02
N PRO A 173 1.03 33.23 -18.16
CA PRO A 173 1.77 34.04 -19.12
C PRO A 173 2.09 35.44 -18.55
N GLU A 174 3.07 36.13 -19.14
CA GLU A 174 3.59 37.42 -18.65
C GLU A 174 2.52 38.53 -18.62
N ASP A 175 1.55 38.49 -19.53
CA ASP A 175 0.45 39.45 -19.64
C ASP A 175 -0.78 39.07 -18.79
N ALA A 176 -0.73 37.96 -18.04
CA ALA A 176 -1.79 37.58 -17.14
C ALA A 176 -1.94 38.60 -16.01
N LYS A 177 -3.17 39.09 -15.81
CA LYS A 177 -3.48 39.94 -14.66
C LYS A 177 -3.28 39.15 -13.37
N TRP A 178 -2.81 39.84 -12.33
CA TRP A 178 -2.72 39.27 -10.98
C TRP A 178 -4.06 38.65 -10.56
N PRO A 179 -4.09 37.43 -9.98
CA PRO A 179 -2.97 36.62 -9.49
C PRO A 179 -2.33 35.67 -10.51
N GLY A 180 -2.66 35.80 -11.79
CA GLY A 180 -2.30 34.82 -12.83
C GLY A 180 -3.40 33.79 -13.04
N TRP A 181 -3.06 32.70 -13.73
CA TRP A 181 -3.96 31.57 -13.94
C TRP A 181 -4.00 30.67 -12.71
N LEU A 182 -5.20 30.24 -12.35
CA LEU A 182 -5.45 29.34 -11.24
C LEU A 182 -5.83 27.97 -11.76
N PHE A 183 -5.41 26.93 -11.04
CA PHE A 183 -5.85 25.56 -11.29
C PHE A 183 -7.07 25.22 -10.41
N TYR A 184 -7.82 24.16 -10.73
CA TYR A 184 -8.99 23.80 -9.93
C TYR A 184 -8.61 23.42 -8.48
N ALA A 185 -7.43 22.84 -8.28
CA ALA A 185 -6.90 22.60 -6.95
C ALA A 185 -6.42 23.91 -6.33
N SER A 186 -6.73 24.09 -5.05
CA SER A 186 -6.59 25.38 -4.36
C SER A 186 -5.16 25.78 -4.02
N THR A 187 -4.25 24.79 -3.96
CA THR A 187 -2.87 25.04 -3.58
C THR A 187 -2.07 25.63 -4.72
N HIS A 188 -1.65 26.87 -4.54
CA HIS A 188 -0.78 27.56 -5.48
C HIS A 188 0.63 27.71 -4.91
N MET A 189 1.56 26.87 -5.37
CA MET A 189 2.96 26.91 -4.94
C MET A 189 3.83 27.90 -5.74
N GLY A 190 3.20 28.77 -6.54
CA GLY A 190 3.90 29.74 -7.40
C GLY A 190 4.13 31.09 -6.71
N PRO A 191 4.88 32.00 -7.35
CA PRO A 191 5.20 33.32 -6.80
C PRO A 191 3.97 34.15 -6.35
N SER A 192 2.83 33.97 -7.02
CA SER A 192 1.57 34.65 -6.72
C SER A 192 0.66 33.90 -5.74
N GLY A 193 1.06 32.71 -5.28
CA GLY A 193 0.23 31.83 -4.47
C GLY A 193 0.22 32.08 -2.96
N GLY A 194 0.95 33.10 -2.48
CA GLY A 194 1.03 33.45 -1.05
C GLY A 194 2.03 32.62 -0.23
N LEU A 195 2.34 31.40 -0.65
CA LEU A 195 3.28 30.49 0.04
C LEU A 195 4.75 30.70 -0.39
N TRP A 196 5.01 31.38 -1.51
CA TRP A 196 6.32 31.46 -2.15
C TRP A 196 7.46 31.91 -1.23
N ARG A 197 7.18 32.89 -0.34
CA ARG A 197 8.15 33.40 0.63
C ARG A 197 8.64 32.32 1.59
N ASP A 198 7.75 31.43 2.01
CA ASP A 198 7.99 30.45 3.07
C ASP A 198 8.41 29.07 2.51
N LEU A 199 8.25 28.84 1.19
CA LEU A 199 8.62 27.62 0.50
C LEU A 199 10.08 27.18 0.71
N PRO A 200 11.11 28.06 0.73
CA PRO A 200 12.48 27.62 1.00
C PRO A 200 12.64 26.94 2.36
N ALA A 201 11.96 27.43 3.40
CA ALA A 201 12.02 26.82 4.73
C ALA A 201 11.32 25.44 4.73
N PHE A 202 10.14 25.37 4.11
CA PHE A 202 9.36 24.13 4.02
C PHE A 202 10.05 23.06 3.17
N THR A 203 10.57 23.42 1.99
CA THR A 203 11.30 22.48 1.13
C THR A 203 12.60 21.99 1.75
N ALA A 204 13.28 22.83 2.56
CA ALA A 204 14.43 22.38 3.34
C ALA A 204 14.05 21.35 4.42
N TYR A 205 12.88 21.50 5.06
CA TYR A 205 12.30 20.48 5.96
C TYR A 205 12.06 19.16 5.21
N LEU A 206 11.35 19.21 4.06
CA LEU A 206 11.09 18.02 3.25
C LEU A 206 12.37 17.33 2.79
N GLN A 207 13.37 18.10 2.34
CA GLN A 207 14.66 17.57 1.93
C GLN A 207 15.34 16.78 3.05
N ARG A 208 15.34 17.32 4.29
CA ARG A 208 15.93 16.63 5.45
C ARG A 208 15.17 15.35 5.80
N CYS A 209 13.84 15.40 5.88
CA CYS A 209 13.03 14.20 6.12
C CYS A 209 13.27 13.13 5.05
N GLN A 210 13.16 13.50 3.78
CA GLN A 210 13.34 12.57 2.66
C GLN A 210 14.75 11.99 2.61
N SER A 211 15.79 12.75 2.96
CA SER A 211 17.16 12.22 2.99
C SER A 211 17.32 11.03 3.95
N ILE A 212 16.65 11.07 5.12
CA ILE A 212 16.64 9.96 6.09
C ILE A 212 15.66 8.87 5.64
N LEU A 213 14.51 9.24 5.08
CA LEU A 213 13.49 8.29 4.61
C LEU A 213 13.86 7.54 3.33
N GLN A 214 14.92 7.98 2.64
CA GLN A 214 15.51 7.29 1.49
C GLN A 214 16.77 6.48 1.88
N ASP A 215 17.26 6.61 3.11
CA ASP A 215 18.42 5.86 3.60
C ASP A 215 18.00 4.46 4.10
N GLY A 216 18.84 3.46 3.82
CA GLY A 216 18.59 2.07 4.19
C GLY A 216 17.35 1.44 3.53
N LYS A 217 16.76 0.45 4.20
CA LYS A 217 15.62 -0.35 3.75
C LYS A 217 14.38 -0.14 4.62
N PRO A 218 13.17 -0.33 4.09
CA PRO A 218 11.96 -0.39 4.92
C PRO A 218 12.11 -1.48 6.00
N SER A 219 11.70 -1.18 7.24
CA SER A 219 11.72 -2.14 8.35
C SER A 219 10.30 -2.48 8.74
N GLN A 220 9.77 -3.57 8.19
CA GLN A 220 8.38 -3.98 8.33
C GLN A 220 8.29 -5.33 9.06
N ASP A 221 7.42 -5.43 10.05
CA ASP A 221 7.29 -6.64 10.88
C ASP A 221 6.41 -7.69 10.18
N VAL A 222 5.35 -7.24 9.52
CA VAL A 222 4.28 -8.08 8.97
C VAL A 222 4.14 -7.89 7.46
N LEU A 223 4.00 -8.98 6.74
CA LEU A 223 3.50 -8.98 5.36
C LEU A 223 2.01 -9.39 5.38
N ILE A 224 1.13 -8.63 4.74
CA ILE A 224 -0.29 -8.98 4.63
C ILE A 224 -0.59 -9.38 3.19
N TYR A 225 -1.21 -10.53 2.98
CA TYR A 225 -1.69 -10.90 1.67
C TYR A 225 -2.85 -10.00 1.25
N TYR A 226 -2.80 -9.45 0.03
CA TYR A 226 -3.88 -8.65 -0.56
C TYR A 226 -4.89 -9.56 -1.30
N PRO A 227 -6.11 -9.75 -0.76
CA PRO A 227 -7.06 -10.71 -1.32
C PRO A 227 -7.92 -10.09 -2.43
N ILE A 228 -7.30 -9.67 -3.53
CA ILE A 228 -8.00 -9.02 -4.66
C ILE A 228 -9.16 -9.87 -5.22
N HIS A 229 -9.04 -11.21 -5.19
CA HIS A 229 -10.09 -12.12 -5.65
C HIS A 229 -11.36 -12.04 -4.81
N ASP A 230 -11.29 -11.70 -3.52
CA ASP A 230 -12.47 -11.48 -2.69
C ASP A 230 -13.20 -10.21 -3.08
N ILE A 231 -12.48 -9.22 -3.61
CA ILE A 231 -13.07 -7.97 -4.11
C ILE A 231 -13.74 -8.22 -5.46
N TRP A 232 -13.15 -9.04 -6.33
CA TRP A 232 -13.72 -9.36 -7.64
C TRP A 232 -14.85 -10.39 -7.60
N HIS A 233 -14.92 -11.25 -6.60
CA HIS A 233 -15.95 -12.27 -6.47
C HIS A 233 -17.24 -11.69 -5.89
N ASN A 234 -18.02 -11.02 -6.73
CA ASN A 234 -19.35 -10.51 -6.39
C ASN A 234 -20.24 -10.44 -7.64
N ASN A 235 -21.54 -10.28 -7.41
CA ASN A 235 -22.55 -10.22 -8.46
C ASN A 235 -22.75 -8.82 -9.07
N GLU A 236 -21.95 -7.80 -8.73
CA GLU A 236 -22.12 -6.46 -9.31
C GLU A 236 -21.81 -6.47 -10.81
N GLU A 237 -22.50 -5.67 -11.60
CA GLU A 237 -22.26 -5.61 -13.05
C GLU A 237 -21.13 -4.65 -13.43
N LYS A 238 -20.94 -3.60 -12.62
CA LYS A 238 -19.97 -2.55 -12.90
C LYS A 238 -18.55 -3.06 -12.73
N LEU A 239 -17.66 -2.57 -13.59
CA LEU A 239 -16.22 -2.66 -13.37
C LEU A 239 -15.87 -1.83 -12.13
N PRO A 240 -15.36 -2.43 -11.04
CA PRO A 240 -14.96 -1.64 -9.89
C PRO A 240 -13.73 -0.80 -10.25
N LEU A 241 -13.83 0.51 -10.06
CA LEU A 241 -12.69 1.42 -10.09
C LEU A 241 -12.14 1.58 -8.67
N PHE A 242 -10.89 1.16 -8.47
CA PHE A 242 -10.23 1.19 -7.17
C PHE A 242 -9.57 2.56 -6.92
N THR A 243 -10.38 3.63 -6.95
CA THR A 243 -9.89 4.99 -6.72
C THR A 243 -9.67 5.24 -5.23
N LEU A 244 -8.83 6.21 -4.88
CA LEU A 244 -8.71 6.66 -3.49
C LEU A 244 -9.96 7.43 -3.02
N HIS A 245 -10.73 8.01 -3.94
CA HIS A 245 -11.88 8.86 -3.64
C HIS A 245 -13.13 8.07 -3.18
N ASN A 246 -13.20 6.77 -3.45
CA ASN A 246 -14.31 5.89 -3.07
C ASN A 246 -13.85 4.69 -2.21
N GLN A 247 -12.69 4.79 -1.56
CA GLN A 247 -12.12 3.72 -0.74
C GLN A 247 -13.03 3.30 0.42
N ASP A 248 -13.94 4.17 0.86
CA ASP A 248 -15.01 3.89 1.82
C ASP A 248 -15.96 2.78 1.35
N LYS A 249 -16.09 2.59 0.02
CA LYS A 249 -16.99 1.60 -0.58
C LYS A 249 -16.32 0.27 -0.87
N TRP A 250 -15.11 0.28 -1.43
CA TRP A 250 -14.46 -0.94 -1.92
C TRP A 250 -13.36 -1.47 -0.99
N LEU A 251 -12.71 -0.61 -0.21
CA LEU A 251 -11.57 -1.00 0.64
C LEU A 251 -11.95 -1.08 2.11
N ALA A 252 -12.53 -0.01 2.67
CA ALA A 252 -12.84 0.10 4.09
C ALA A 252 -13.70 -1.04 4.67
N PRO A 253 -14.69 -1.61 3.92
CA PRO A 253 -15.47 -2.73 4.40
C PRO A 253 -14.73 -4.07 4.47
N THR A 254 -13.51 -4.17 3.93
CA THR A 254 -12.78 -5.44 3.82
C THR A 254 -12.06 -5.80 5.13
N ASN A 255 -11.92 -7.11 5.41
CA ASN A 255 -11.09 -7.59 6.52
C ASN A 255 -9.60 -7.25 6.33
N PHE A 256 -9.15 -7.09 5.08
CA PHE A 256 -7.82 -6.60 4.75
C PHE A 256 -7.59 -5.18 5.31
N TYR A 257 -8.54 -4.27 5.09
CA TYR A 257 -8.48 -2.91 5.62
C TYR A 257 -8.52 -2.91 7.14
N GLN A 258 -9.47 -3.64 7.75
CA GLN A 258 -9.61 -3.69 9.21
C GLN A 258 -8.35 -4.25 9.88
N THR A 259 -7.77 -5.32 9.32
CA THR A 259 -6.50 -5.88 9.79
C THR A 259 -5.36 -4.87 9.67
N SER A 260 -5.27 -4.15 8.55
CA SER A 260 -4.26 -3.11 8.35
C SER A 260 -4.38 -1.98 9.37
N MET A 261 -5.60 -1.54 9.67
CA MET A 261 -5.87 -0.51 10.68
C MET A 261 -5.60 -0.99 12.11
N GLU A 262 -5.90 -2.25 12.43
CA GLU A 262 -5.55 -2.84 13.72
C GLU A 262 -4.02 -2.87 13.94
N LEU A 263 -3.25 -3.25 12.91
CA LEU A 263 -1.78 -3.23 12.99
C LEU A 263 -1.23 -1.81 13.10
N TRP A 264 -1.74 -0.88 12.30
CA TRP A 264 -1.38 0.54 12.33
C TRP A 264 -1.59 1.14 13.73
N ASN A 265 -2.80 0.99 14.27
CA ASN A 265 -3.15 1.49 15.61
C ASN A 265 -2.38 0.75 16.72
N GLY A 266 -2.10 -0.55 16.52
CA GLY A 266 -1.36 -1.39 17.44
C GLY A 266 0.16 -1.17 17.47
N GLY A 267 0.70 -0.28 16.62
CA GLY A 267 2.13 0.00 16.57
C GLY A 267 2.96 -1.11 15.92
N ILE A 268 2.36 -1.85 14.98
CA ILE A 268 3.03 -2.89 14.20
C ILE A 268 3.24 -2.38 12.77
N THR A 269 4.46 -2.51 12.26
CA THR A 269 4.79 -2.09 10.90
C THR A 269 4.42 -3.19 9.89
N PHE A 270 3.87 -2.81 8.74
CA PHE A 270 3.43 -3.76 7.72
C PHE A 270 3.61 -3.29 6.26
N SER A 271 3.69 -4.26 5.35
CA SER A 271 3.48 -4.07 3.91
C SER A 271 2.52 -5.13 3.38
N TYR A 272 2.12 -4.97 2.12
CA TYR A 272 1.24 -5.90 1.43
C TYR A 272 1.99 -6.70 0.37
N ALA A 273 1.46 -7.87 0.03
CA ALA A 273 1.91 -8.63 -1.13
C ALA A 273 0.72 -9.21 -1.89
N SER A 274 0.80 -9.17 -3.22
CA SER A 274 -0.08 -9.93 -4.11
C SER A 274 0.38 -11.40 -4.23
N GLY A 275 -0.41 -12.22 -4.90
CA GLY A 275 0.00 -13.59 -5.27
C GLY A 275 1.27 -13.61 -6.13
N ASP A 276 1.38 -12.69 -7.10
CA ASP A 276 2.55 -12.54 -7.98
C ASP A 276 3.81 -12.21 -7.17
N MET A 277 3.73 -11.24 -6.26
CA MET A 277 4.84 -10.88 -5.36
C MET A 277 5.26 -12.06 -4.47
N LEU A 278 4.29 -12.81 -3.93
CA LEU A 278 4.58 -13.99 -3.11
C LEU A 278 5.18 -15.15 -3.92
N SER A 279 4.88 -15.25 -5.21
CA SER A 279 5.46 -16.27 -6.10
C SER A 279 6.99 -16.19 -6.16
N HIS A 280 7.54 -14.98 -5.96
CA HIS A 280 8.97 -14.70 -5.92
C HIS A 280 9.57 -14.68 -4.50
N ALA A 281 8.75 -14.90 -3.47
CA ALA A 281 9.21 -14.87 -2.09
C ALA A 281 10.07 -16.09 -1.75
N THR A 282 11.02 -15.87 -0.83
CA THR A 282 11.88 -16.91 -0.23
C THR A 282 11.86 -16.79 1.29
N VAL A 283 12.54 -17.70 1.98
CA VAL A 283 12.71 -17.64 3.44
C VAL A 283 14.18 -17.65 3.81
N GLU A 284 14.58 -16.69 4.66
CA GLU A 284 15.91 -16.59 5.25
C GLU A 284 15.76 -16.37 6.76
N ASP A 285 16.43 -17.19 7.57
CA ASP A 285 16.36 -17.14 9.05
C ASP A 285 14.93 -17.09 9.61
N GLY A 286 14.01 -17.86 9.00
CA GLY A 286 12.59 -17.90 9.37
C GLY A 286 11.77 -16.67 8.98
N LYS A 287 12.37 -15.69 8.28
CA LYS A 287 11.72 -14.49 7.76
C LYS A 287 11.41 -14.65 6.28
N ILE A 288 10.29 -14.09 5.85
CA ILE A 288 9.90 -14.07 4.44
C ILE A 288 10.67 -12.93 3.76
N ILE A 289 11.32 -13.23 2.65
CA ILE A 289 12.07 -12.25 1.85
C ILE A 289 11.30 -11.95 0.57
N VAL A 290 10.96 -10.67 0.37
CA VAL A 290 10.33 -10.14 -0.86
C VAL A 290 11.06 -8.85 -1.24
N GLY A 291 11.50 -8.72 -2.49
CA GLY A 291 12.24 -7.53 -2.95
C GLY A 291 13.52 -7.23 -2.17
N GLY A 292 14.12 -8.25 -1.54
CA GLY A 292 15.28 -8.08 -0.66
C GLY A 292 14.96 -7.45 0.71
N ASN A 293 13.68 -7.38 1.08
CA ASN A 293 13.19 -6.94 2.39
C ASN A 293 12.66 -8.14 3.19
N ALA A 294 12.92 -8.13 4.50
CA ALA A 294 12.59 -9.24 5.39
C ALA A 294 11.36 -8.94 6.27
N TYR A 295 10.43 -9.89 6.33
CA TYR A 295 9.19 -9.82 7.09
C TYR A 295 9.13 -10.98 8.10
N GLY A 296 8.73 -10.70 9.34
CA GLY A 296 8.70 -11.70 10.41
C GLY A 296 7.59 -12.74 10.27
N LEU A 297 6.49 -12.38 9.61
CA LEU A 297 5.35 -13.28 9.37
C LEU A 297 4.44 -12.80 8.23
N LEU A 298 3.67 -13.74 7.68
CA LEU A 298 2.60 -13.49 6.72
C LEU A 298 1.23 -13.56 7.41
N VAL A 299 0.38 -12.56 7.18
CA VAL A 299 -1.03 -12.56 7.59
C VAL A 299 -1.93 -12.78 6.38
N LEU A 300 -2.86 -13.74 6.51
CA LEU A 300 -4.02 -13.89 5.63
C LEU A 300 -5.23 -13.25 6.32
N PRO A 301 -5.72 -12.09 5.85
CA PRO A 301 -6.76 -11.33 6.55
C PRO A 301 -8.17 -11.80 6.16
N ALA A 302 -8.57 -12.99 6.62
CA ALA A 302 -9.88 -13.61 6.33
C ALA A 302 -10.16 -13.75 4.83
N VAL A 303 -9.18 -14.36 4.14
CA VAL A 303 -9.22 -14.63 2.70
C VAL A 303 -10.24 -15.73 2.41
N LYS A 304 -11.18 -15.48 1.50
CA LYS A 304 -12.19 -16.49 1.09
C LYS A 304 -11.76 -17.23 -0.17
N HIS A 305 -11.33 -16.48 -1.19
CA HIS A 305 -10.92 -16.97 -2.50
C HIS A 305 -9.41 -16.82 -2.69
N MET A 306 -8.74 -17.93 -2.97
CA MET A 306 -7.31 -17.94 -3.29
C MET A 306 -7.02 -18.93 -4.43
N PRO A 307 -6.19 -18.57 -5.42
CA PRO A 307 -5.69 -19.54 -6.38
C PRO A 307 -4.90 -20.66 -5.67
N PRO A 308 -5.10 -21.95 -6.02
CA PRO A 308 -4.36 -23.05 -5.41
C PRO A 308 -2.84 -22.87 -5.47
N GLU A 309 -2.31 -22.31 -6.55
CA GLU A 309 -0.89 -22.01 -6.74
C GLU A 309 -0.34 -21.01 -5.72
N THR A 310 -1.13 -20.00 -5.35
CA THR A 310 -0.76 -19.03 -4.31
C THR A 310 -0.71 -19.70 -2.94
N LEU A 311 -1.69 -20.55 -2.62
CA LEU A 311 -1.69 -21.29 -1.35
C LEU A 311 -0.55 -22.31 -1.31
N ALA A 312 -0.23 -22.96 -2.42
CA ALA A 312 0.90 -23.87 -2.54
C ALA A 312 2.22 -23.15 -2.25
N LYS A 313 2.41 -21.94 -2.81
CA LYS A 313 3.59 -21.14 -2.50
C LYS A 313 3.65 -20.73 -1.03
N ILE A 314 2.53 -20.33 -0.44
CA ILE A 314 2.47 -20.02 1.00
C ILE A 314 2.83 -21.24 1.84
N ALA A 315 2.37 -22.43 1.44
CA ALA A 315 2.72 -23.68 2.13
C ALA A 315 4.21 -24.01 2.02
N GLU A 316 4.83 -23.75 0.87
CA GLU A 316 6.29 -23.87 0.67
C GLU A 316 7.06 -22.92 1.61
N LEU A 317 6.64 -21.65 1.72
CA LEU A 317 7.26 -20.70 2.65
C LEU A 317 7.13 -21.16 4.10
N ALA A 318 5.95 -21.66 4.50
CA ALA A 318 5.74 -22.20 5.84
C ALA A 318 6.61 -23.45 6.11
N GLU A 319 6.84 -24.28 5.09
CA GLU A 319 7.77 -25.42 5.14
C GLU A 319 9.22 -25.00 5.36
N GLN A 320 9.62 -23.87 4.79
CA GLN A 320 10.94 -23.29 4.97
C GLN A 320 11.10 -22.52 6.30
N GLY A 321 10.05 -22.48 7.14
CA GLY A 321 10.09 -21.89 8.48
C GLY A 321 9.45 -20.51 8.59
N ALA A 322 8.79 -20.00 7.54
CA ALA A 322 8.02 -18.77 7.65
C ALA A 322 6.84 -18.93 8.63
N THR A 323 6.60 -17.91 9.44
CA THR A 323 5.41 -17.87 10.29
C THR A 323 4.19 -17.39 9.50
N LEU A 324 3.09 -18.15 9.58
CA LEU A 324 1.81 -17.83 8.93
C LEU A 324 0.71 -17.64 9.97
N VAL A 325 -0.04 -16.54 9.86
CA VAL A 325 -1.24 -16.27 10.64
C VAL A 325 -2.44 -16.15 9.71
N ALA A 326 -3.46 -16.95 9.93
CA ALA A 326 -4.68 -16.98 9.13
C ALA A 326 -5.87 -16.53 10.00
N ARG A 327 -6.24 -15.25 9.88
CA ARG A 327 -7.44 -14.69 10.51
C ARG A 327 -8.65 -15.21 9.76
N GLY A 328 -9.65 -15.75 10.46
CA GLY A 328 -10.80 -16.41 9.83
C GLY A 328 -10.49 -17.80 9.23
N GLY A 329 -9.28 -18.34 9.45
CA GLY A 329 -8.86 -19.63 8.88
C GLY A 329 -8.21 -19.53 7.50
N LEU A 330 -7.82 -20.69 6.96
CA LEU A 330 -7.27 -20.82 5.61
C LEU A 330 -8.38 -20.65 4.55
N PRO A 331 -8.05 -20.19 3.33
CA PRO A 331 -9.05 -19.95 2.28
C PRO A 331 -9.83 -21.22 1.94
N GLY A 332 -11.15 -21.08 1.83
CA GLY A 332 -12.08 -22.18 1.61
C GLY A 332 -12.48 -22.40 0.15
N ASP A 333 -12.18 -21.46 -0.74
CA ASP A 333 -12.61 -21.52 -2.14
C ASP A 333 -11.60 -20.90 -3.11
N VAL A 334 -11.83 -21.14 -4.40
CA VAL A 334 -10.99 -20.69 -5.52
C VAL A 334 -11.69 -19.61 -6.35
N PRO A 335 -10.93 -18.67 -6.96
CA PRO A 335 -11.48 -17.71 -7.90
C PRO A 335 -11.84 -18.36 -9.25
N GLY A 336 -12.79 -17.75 -9.95
CA GLY A 336 -13.17 -18.10 -11.32
C GLY A 336 -13.99 -19.38 -11.49
N LEU A 337 -14.47 -19.61 -12.72
CA LEU A 337 -15.38 -20.70 -13.07
C LEU A 337 -14.67 -21.97 -13.53
N HIS A 338 -13.57 -21.84 -14.27
CA HIS A 338 -12.94 -22.98 -14.95
C HIS A 338 -12.49 -24.07 -13.97
N GLU A 339 -12.93 -25.31 -14.15
CA GLU A 339 -12.60 -26.45 -13.29
C GLU A 339 -12.68 -26.16 -11.77
N HIS A 340 -13.54 -25.22 -11.34
CA HIS A 340 -13.51 -24.69 -9.97
C HIS A 340 -13.71 -25.79 -8.91
N GLY A 341 -14.50 -26.84 -9.20
CA GLY A 341 -14.64 -28.00 -8.32
C GLY A 341 -13.33 -28.77 -8.10
N LYS A 342 -12.56 -29.03 -9.16
CA LYS A 342 -11.24 -29.69 -9.09
C LYS A 342 -10.23 -28.81 -8.37
N ARG A 343 -10.15 -27.52 -8.72
CA ARG A 343 -9.27 -26.55 -8.07
C ARG A 343 -9.61 -26.37 -6.59
N ARG A 344 -10.89 -26.44 -6.20
CA ARG A 344 -11.33 -26.43 -4.79
C ARG A 344 -10.84 -27.67 -4.04
N THR A 345 -10.88 -28.85 -4.66
CA THR A 345 -10.31 -30.08 -4.06
C THR A 345 -8.79 -29.96 -3.86
N GLU A 346 -8.08 -29.39 -4.84
CA GLU A 346 -6.64 -29.11 -4.74
C GLU A 346 -6.33 -28.13 -3.60
N LEU A 347 -7.05 -26.99 -3.55
CA LEU A 347 -6.91 -25.99 -2.48
C LEU A 347 -7.12 -26.63 -1.10
N ALA A 348 -8.18 -27.43 -0.94
CA ALA A 348 -8.48 -28.12 0.32
C ALA A 348 -7.37 -29.11 0.71
N SER A 349 -6.78 -29.80 -0.27
CA SER A 349 -5.64 -30.69 -0.02
C SER A 349 -4.40 -29.92 0.46
N ILE A 350 -4.12 -28.74 -0.10
CA ILE A 350 -3.00 -27.90 0.33
C ILE A 350 -3.29 -27.33 1.73
N ALA A 351 -4.49 -26.80 1.95
CA ALA A 351 -4.91 -26.27 3.24
C ALA A 351 -4.82 -27.32 4.36
N GLY A 352 -5.18 -28.57 4.08
CA GLY A 352 -5.05 -29.68 5.03
C GLY A 352 -3.60 -29.95 5.47
N LYS A 353 -2.63 -29.80 4.56
CA LYS A 353 -1.19 -29.93 4.90
C LYS A 353 -0.69 -28.73 5.71
N LEU A 354 -1.28 -27.56 5.48
CA LEU A 354 -0.88 -26.29 6.11
C LEU A 354 -1.51 -26.09 7.49
N GLY A 355 -2.66 -26.71 7.78
CA GLY A 355 -3.43 -26.51 9.02
C GLY A 355 -2.67 -26.76 10.33
N GLY A 356 -1.60 -27.57 10.31
CA GLY A 356 -0.72 -27.77 11.48
C GLY A 356 0.45 -26.78 11.59
N LYS A 357 0.68 -25.97 10.56
CA LYS A 357 1.79 -24.99 10.47
C LYS A 357 1.29 -23.54 10.52
N ALA A 358 0.03 -23.30 10.17
CA ALA A 358 -0.60 -22.00 10.26
C ALA A 358 -1.19 -21.76 11.66
N ILE A 359 -1.05 -20.52 12.16
CA ILE A 359 -1.75 -20.05 13.34
C ILE A 359 -3.11 -19.54 12.88
N THR A 360 -4.18 -20.29 13.19
CA THR A 360 -5.54 -19.88 12.86
C THR A 360 -6.18 -19.14 14.02
N MET A 361 -6.91 -18.07 13.72
CA MET A 361 -7.70 -17.35 14.72
C MET A 361 -9.08 -16.98 14.17
N PRO A 362 -10.10 -16.77 15.02
CA PRO A 362 -11.40 -16.26 14.59
C PRO A 362 -11.29 -14.89 13.91
N VAL A 363 -12.24 -14.59 13.01
CA VAL A 363 -12.25 -13.31 12.29
C VAL A 363 -12.53 -12.12 13.21
N ASP A 364 -13.38 -12.30 14.22
CA ASP A 364 -13.80 -11.23 15.13
C ASP A 364 -12.81 -10.95 16.26
N GLU A 365 -11.77 -11.78 16.41
CA GLU A 365 -10.73 -11.55 17.40
C GLU A 365 -9.69 -10.53 16.92
N PRO A 366 -9.18 -9.64 17.80
CA PRO A 366 -8.16 -8.67 17.42
C PRO A 366 -6.87 -9.35 17.00
N ILE A 367 -6.35 -9.05 15.79
CA ILE A 367 -5.12 -9.69 15.25
C ILE A 367 -3.94 -9.56 16.21
N LEU A 368 -3.91 -8.44 16.94
CA LEU A 368 -2.87 -8.09 17.90
C LEU A 368 -2.65 -9.13 19.01
N SER A 369 -3.67 -9.90 19.40
CA SER A 369 -3.53 -10.95 20.42
C SER A 369 -2.63 -12.08 19.90
N SER A 370 -2.87 -12.52 18.67
CA SER A 370 -2.12 -13.58 17.98
C SER A 370 -0.68 -13.21 17.64
N LEU A 371 -0.39 -11.91 17.52
CA LEU A 371 0.95 -11.40 17.20
C LEU A 371 1.80 -11.08 18.43
N SER A 372 1.20 -10.96 19.62
CA SER A 372 1.84 -10.42 20.83
C SER A 372 3.11 -11.15 21.29
N GLN A 373 3.25 -12.44 20.99
CA GLN A 373 4.43 -13.24 21.34
C GLN A 373 5.49 -13.28 20.23
N ARG A 374 5.23 -12.63 19.08
CA ARG A 374 6.02 -12.79 17.85
C ARG A 374 6.53 -11.47 17.30
N VAL A 375 5.80 -10.39 17.54
CA VAL A 375 6.14 -9.06 17.07
C VAL A 375 6.10 -8.09 18.25
N SER A 376 7.23 -7.43 18.49
CA SER A 376 7.30 -6.31 19.41
C SER A 376 6.59 -5.11 18.79
N ARG A 377 5.68 -4.49 19.56
CA ARG A 377 4.95 -3.29 19.14
C ARG A 377 5.60 -2.00 19.62
N GLU A 378 5.45 -0.93 18.85
CA GLU A 378 5.77 0.41 19.30
C GLU A 378 4.61 1.01 20.12
N THR A 379 4.77 1.09 21.44
CA THR A 379 3.71 1.56 22.35
C THR A 379 3.39 3.06 22.20
N MET A 380 4.24 3.81 21.48
CA MET A 380 4.04 5.22 21.18
C MET A 380 2.69 5.52 20.51
N THR A 381 2.11 4.55 19.79
CA THR A 381 0.80 4.72 19.14
C THR A 381 -0.34 4.90 20.12
N SER A 382 -0.21 4.37 21.34
CA SER A 382 -1.17 4.55 22.43
C SER A 382 -1.16 5.97 23.01
N SER A 383 -0.09 6.72 22.75
CA SER A 383 0.04 8.14 23.14
C SER A 383 -0.35 9.11 22.02
N GLY A 384 -0.93 8.62 20.92
CA GLY A 384 -1.28 9.43 19.75
C GLY A 384 -0.08 9.83 18.89
N LEU A 385 1.07 9.19 19.07
CA LEU A 385 2.18 9.29 18.13
C LEU A 385 2.00 8.29 16.99
N ARG A 386 2.54 8.61 15.82
CA ARG A 386 2.61 7.73 14.65
C ARG A 386 4.04 7.65 14.17
N PHE A 387 4.39 6.54 13.54
CA PHE A 387 5.76 6.35 13.08
C PHE A 387 5.85 5.51 11.80
N ILE A 388 6.98 5.66 11.12
CA ILE A 388 7.53 4.63 10.23
C ILE A 388 8.97 4.33 10.63
N ARG A 389 9.42 3.11 10.30
CA ARG A 389 10.75 2.61 10.64
C ARG A 389 11.50 2.17 9.39
N ARG A 390 12.76 2.58 9.30
CA ARG A 390 13.73 2.08 8.32
C ARG A 390 14.91 1.46 9.04
N SER A 391 15.60 0.54 8.37
CA SER A 391 16.79 -0.13 8.87
C SER A 391 17.98 0.17 7.99
N HIS A 392 19.16 0.28 8.57
CA HIS A 392 20.43 0.46 7.89
C HIS A 392 21.51 -0.34 8.63
N ASP A 393 22.72 -0.44 8.07
CA ASP A 393 23.79 -1.32 8.59
C ASP A 393 24.20 -1.05 10.05
N LYS A 394 23.82 0.10 10.61
CA LYS A 394 24.19 0.52 11.97
C LYS A 394 23.00 0.62 12.93
N GLY A 395 21.77 0.37 12.48
CA GLY A 395 20.58 0.52 13.32
C GLY A 395 19.31 0.86 12.55
N TYR A 396 18.51 1.75 13.11
CA TYR A 396 17.18 2.09 12.62
C TYR A 396 16.95 3.59 12.60
N HIS A 397 16.25 4.06 11.57
CA HIS A 397 15.66 5.40 11.55
C HIS A 397 14.19 5.30 11.92
N TYR A 398 13.75 6.20 12.79
CA TYR A 398 12.35 6.41 13.12
C TYR A 398 11.94 7.81 12.66
N PHE A 399 10.90 7.88 11.85
CA PHE A 399 10.19 9.14 11.64
C PHE A 399 8.95 9.11 12.52
N VAL A 400 8.83 10.06 13.45
CA VAL A 400 7.77 10.10 14.46
C VAL A 400 6.98 11.40 14.31
N VAL A 401 5.67 11.30 14.29
CA VAL A 401 4.74 12.42 14.16
C VAL A 401 3.77 12.39 15.32
N ASN A 402 3.62 13.52 16.02
CA ASN A 402 2.58 13.67 17.03
C ASN A 402 1.26 14.06 16.37
N ARG A 403 0.28 13.16 16.44
CA ARG A 403 -1.06 13.30 15.84
C ARG A 403 -2.15 13.51 16.89
N SER A 404 -1.79 13.66 18.16
CA SER A 404 -2.76 13.75 19.28
C SER A 404 -3.42 15.13 19.45
N GLY A 405 -2.90 16.16 18.78
CA GLY A 405 -3.31 17.56 18.98
C GLY A 405 -2.85 18.17 20.32
N LYS A 406 -2.04 17.44 21.11
CA LYS A 406 -1.49 17.90 22.38
C LYS A 406 0.02 17.71 22.39
N THR A 407 0.76 18.59 23.07
CA THR A 407 2.18 18.36 23.32
C THR A 407 2.36 17.03 24.06
N PHE A 408 3.24 16.18 23.53
CA PHE A 408 3.68 14.98 24.21
C PHE A 408 5.01 15.28 24.89
N GLU A 409 5.14 14.90 26.15
CA GLU A 409 6.41 14.87 26.86
C GLU A 409 6.46 13.56 27.62
N GLY A 410 7.41 12.70 27.28
CA GLY A 410 7.41 11.37 27.88
C GLY A 410 8.56 10.49 27.43
N ILE A 411 8.67 9.37 28.12
CA ILE A 411 9.72 8.38 27.96
C ILE A 411 9.10 7.13 27.36
N LEU A 412 9.52 6.74 26.15
CA LEU A 412 8.94 5.59 25.41
C LEU A 412 10.01 4.56 25.02
N PRO A 413 9.71 3.25 25.13
CA PRO A 413 10.58 2.20 24.60
C PRO A 413 10.50 2.16 23.06
N LEU A 414 11.52 1.60 22.42
CA LEU A 414 11.45 1.19 21.01
C LEU A 414 11.33 -0.32 20.89
N ALA A 415 10.59 -0.81 19.90
CA ALA A 415 10.36 -2.23 19.68
C ALA A 415 11.58 -2.98 19.12
N VAL A 416 12.62 -2.26 18.71
CA VAL A 416 13.90 -2.80 18.22
C VAL A 416 15.02 -2.55 19.22
N PRO A 417 16.03 -3.43 19.29
CA PRO A 417 17.19 -3.22 20.14
C PRO A 417 18.05 -2.05 19.64
N PHE A 418 18.54 -1.23 20.56
CA PHE A 418 19.47 -0.13 20.27
C PHE A 418 20.38 0.18 21.47
N LYS A 419 21.56 0.78 21.23
CA LYS A 419 22.53 1.16 22.26
C LYS A 419 22.48 2.65 22.63
N SER A 420 22.08 3.49 21.68
CA SER A 420 21.98 4.94 21.81
C SER A 420 21.00 5.45 20.76
N ALA A 421 20.38 6.60 21.01
CA ALA A 421 19.51 7.26 20.06
C ALA A 421 19.86 8.75 19.93
N ALA A 422 19.76 9.27 18.72
CA ALA A 422 19.84 10.70 18.44
C ALA A 422 18.48 11.16 17.92
N ILE A 423 17.97 12.23 18.50
CA ILE A 423 16.74 12.89 18.06
C ILE A 423 17.15 14.04 17.15
N LEU A 424 16.72 13.95 15.90
CA LEU A 424 16.98 14.95 14.88
C LEU A 424 15.71 15.77 14.70
N ASP A 425 15.82 17.08 14.90
CA ASP A 425 14.73 18.00 14.55
C ASP A 425 14.92 18.46 13.09
N PRO A 426 14.09 18.01 12.14
CA PRO A 426 14.14 18.45 10.74
C PRO A 426 13.79 19.93 10.57
N TRP A 427 13.27 20.66 11.56
CA TRP A 427 13.13 22.13 11.52
C TRP A 427 14.37 22.84 12.06
N ASN A 428 15.04 22.25 13.05
CA ASN A 428 16.21 22.82 13.70
C ASN A 428 17.40 21.86 13.65
N PRO A 429 18.14 21.79 12.52
CA PRO A 429 19.25 20.85 12.36
C PRO A 429 20.39 21.08 13.37
N GLY A 430 20.50 22.27 13.97
CA GLY A 430 21.48 22.58 15.03
C GLY A 430 21.08 22.05 16.42
N GLY A 431 19.83 21.63 16.62
CA GLY A 431 19.27 21.22 17.90
C GLY A 431 19.30 19.72 18.18
N THR A 432 20.25 18.97 17.61
CA THR A 432 20.32 17.50 17.80
C THR A 432 20.49 17.14 19.27
N VAL A 433 19.53 16.41 19.83
CA VAL A 433 19.60 15.89 21.20
C VAL A 433 20.02 14.43 21.16
N THR A 434 21.12 14.08 21.82
CA THR A 434 21.56 12.67 21.93
C THR A 434 21.18 12.13 23.30
N THR A 435 20.52 10.98 23.33
CA THR A 435 20.24 10.22 24.56
C THR A 435 21.00 8.89 24.54
N THR A 436 21.59 8.52 25.69
CA THR A 436 22.38 7.30 25.84
C THR A 436 21.67 6.34 26.79
N ALA A 437 21.68 5.05 26.47
CA ALA A 437 21.12 3.98 27.29
C ALA A 437 21.59 4.00 28.75
N LYS A 438 20.68 3.67 29.69
CA LYS A 438 21.04 3.15 31.02
C LYS A 438 20.12 1.98 31.41
N ASP A 439 20.74 0.87 31.83
CA ASP A 439 20.21 -0.32 32.54
C ASP A 439 18.86 -0.92 32.11
N GLY A 440 18.91 -1.97 31.29
CA GLY A 440 17.82 -2.96 31.15
C GLY A 440 16.72 -2.64 30.12
N GLY A 441 16.74 -1.45 29.55
CA GLY A 441 15.88 -1.03 28.43
C GLY A 441 16.12 0.45 28.15
N VAL A 442 16.23 0.82 26.88
CA VAL A 442 16.53 2.20 26.50
C VAL A 442 15.23 2.90 26.14
N THR A 443 15.01 4.04 26.77
CA THR A 443 13.84 4.85 26.54
C THR A 443 14.23 6.18 25.92
N VAL A 444 13.41 6.65 24.98
CA VAL A 444 13.60 7.93 24.30
C VAL A 444 12.71 8.96 24.98
N ARG A 445 13.30 10.07 25.46
CA ARG A 445 12.51 11.23 25.90
C ARG A 445 12.14 12.02 24.65
N LEU A 446 10.86 11.99 24.31
CA LEU A 446 10.27 12.75 23.20
C LEU A 446 9.58 14.00 23.73
#